data_AF-A0A7V1AEP9-F1
#
_entry.id   AF-A0A7V1AEP9-F1
#
_cell.length_a   1.000
_cell.length_b   1.000
_cell.length_c   1.000
_cell.angle_alpha   90.00
_cell.angle_beta   90.00
_cell.angle_gamma   90.00
#
_symmetry.space_group_name_H-M   'P 1'
#
loop_
_entity.id
_entity.type
_entity.pdbx_description
1 polymer ?
#
loop_
_entity_poly.entity_id
_entity_poly.type
_entity_poly.pdbx_seq_one_letter_code
_entity_poly.pdbx_strand_id
1 'polypeptide(L)'
;LFPFIFHEGVEPTNNLAERGIRPAVQWRKICFGNRSDNGAVLTSRLLTATRTCWLQRRNPLEFLVDAISAFRSSIPTPSLL
;
A
#
# COMPACT_ATOMS: atom_id res chain seq x y z
N LEU A 1 -20.14 -8.12 6.71
CA LEU A 1 -20.05 -9.24 7.66
C LEU A 1 -19.14 -8.85 8.82
N PHE A 2 -19.36 -9.38 10.02
CA PHE A 2 -18.59 -9.09 11.25
C PHE A 2 -17.64 -10.27 11.58
N PRO A 3 -16.42 -10.33 11.01
CA PRO A 3 -15.53 -11.49 11.13
C PRO A 3 -15.07 -11.78 12.56
N PHE A 4 -15.06 -10.78 13.44
CA PHE A 4 -14.73 -10.94 14.86
C PHE A 4 -15.69 -11.86 15.63
N ILE A 5 -16.89 -12.14 15.08
CA ILE A 5 -17.83 -13.10 15.68
C ILE A 5 -17.35 -14.55 15.47
N PHE A 6 -16.66 -14.80 14.36
CA PHE A 6 -16.28 -16.16 13.93
C PHE A 6 -14.80 -16.47 14.13
N HIS A 7 -13.96 -15.45 14.29
CA HIS A 7 -12.52 -15.60 14.36
C HIS A 7 -11.96 -14.87 15.58
N GLU A 8 -11.43 -15.65 16.53
CA GLU A 8 -10.70 -15.13 17.68
C GLU A 8 -9.46 -14.35 17.23
N GLY A 9 -9.17 -13.22 17.89
CA GLY A 9 -8.06 -12.33 17.55
C GLY A 9 -8.35 -11.30 16.45
N VAL A 10 -9.53 -11.33 15.82
CA VAL A 10 -9.98 -10.26 14.92
C VAL A 10 -10.64 -9.16 15.75
N GLU A 11 -10.07 -7.95 15.68
CA GLU A 11 -10.61 -6.77 16.37
C GLU A 11 -12.04 -6.44 15.90
N PRO A 12 -12.95 -6.04 16.81
CA PRO A 12 -14.31 -5.63 16.46
C PRO A 12 -14.37 -4.24 15.80
N THR A 13 -13.21 -3.61 15.57
CA THR A 13 -13.07 -2.26 15.03
C THR A 13 -12.35 -2.26 13.69
N ASN A 14 -12.69 -1.29 12.83
CA ASN A 14 -12.01 -1.07 11.55
C ASN A 14 -10.74 -0.20 11.70
N ASN A 15 -10.28 0.08 12.92
CA ASN A 15 -9.19 1.00 13.23
C ASN A 15 -7.92 0.70 12.42
N LEU A 16 -7.57 -0.57 12.25
CA LEU A 16 -6.39 -0.96 11.48
C LEU A 16 -6.51 -0.55 10.00
N ALA A 17 -7.68 -0.76 9.40
CA ALA A 17 -7.97 -0.39 8.02
C ALA A 17 -8.03 1.13 7.86
N GLU A 18 -8.72 1.84 8.77
CA GLU A 18 -8.82 3.31 8.74
C GLU A 18 -7.45 3.98 8.88
N ARG A 19 -6.61 3.52 9.81
CA ARG A 19 -5.22 4.01 9.93
C ARG A 19 -4.41 3.69 8.67
N GLY A 20 -4.66 2.54 8.05
CA GLY A 20 -3.96 2.14 6.83
C GLY A 20 -4.27 3.03 5.63
N ILE A 21 -5.54 3.43 5.46
CA ILE A 21 -5.97 4.26 4.33
C ILE A 21 -5.80 5.77 4.59
N ARG A 22 -5.72 6.20 5.86
CA ARG A 22 -5.60 7.63 6.23
C ARG A 22 -4.50 8.40 5.48
N PRO A 23 -3.28 7.87 5.30
CA PRO A 23 -2.26 8.56 4.50
C PRO A 23 -2.70 8.83 3.05
N ALA A 24 -3.40 7.88 2.41
CA ALA A 24 -3.92 8.04 1.06
C ALA A 24 -5.00 9.14 0.98
N VAL A 25 -5.91 9.16 1.96
CA VAL A 25 -6.98 10.16 2.04
C VAL A 25 -6.40 11.56 2.26
N GLN A 26 -5.45 11.69 3.18
CA GLN A 26 -4.77 12.96 3.45
C GLN A 26 -4.01 13.46 2.21
N TRP A 27 -3.24 12.57 1.56
CA TRP A 27 -2.53 12.90 0.33
C TRP A 27 -3.47 13.39 -0.77
N ARG A 28 -4.57 12.68 -1.04
CA ARG A 28 -5.56 13.10 -2.05
C ARG A 28 -6.12 14.49 -1.73
N LYS A 29 -6.42 14.77 -0.45
CA LYS A 29 -6.98 16.05 -0.02
C LYS A 29 -5.98 17.20 -0.17
N ILE A 30 -4.72 16.99 0.21
CA ILE A 30 -3.68 18.03 0.22
C ILE A 30 -3.10 18.26 -1.18
N CYS A 31 -2.95 17.20 -1.98
CA CYS A 31 -2.34 17.24 -3.31
C CYS A 31 -3.37 17.36 -4.45
N PHE A 32 -4.66 17.57 -4.15
CA PHE A 32 -5.76 17.68 -5.11
C PHE A 32 -5.99 16.44 -6.01
N GLY A 33 -5.54 15.27 -5.56
CA GLY A 33 -5.76 14.00 -6.24
C GLY A 33 -5.05 13.87 -7.59
N ASN A 34 -5.56 12.97 -8.44
CA ASN A 34 -4.97 12.65 -9.74
C ASN A 34 -5.73 13.33 -10.88
N ARG A 35 -5.00 13.78 -11.91
CA ARG A 35 -5.56 14.43 -13.12
C ARG A 35 -5.64 13.50 -14.33
N SER A 36 -5.27 12.23 -14.16
CA SER A 36 -5.34 11.19 -15.19
C SER A 36 -5.54 9.82 -14.57
N ASP A 37 -6.11 8.90 -15.35
CA ASP A 37 -6.31 7.51 -14.93
C ASP A 37 -4.98 6.81 -14.68
N ASN A 38 -3.97 7.06 -15.53
CA ASN A 38 -2.62 6.55 -15.33
C ASN A 38 -2.00 7.04 -14.01
N GLY A 39 -2.22 8.31 -13.66
CA GLY A 39 -1.80 8.85 -12.36
C GLY A 39 -2.52 8.17 -11.21
N ALA A 40 -3.82 7.94 -11.34
CA ALA A 40 -4.61 7.22 -10.34
C ALA A 40 -4.11 5.78 -10.10
N VAL A 41 -3.77 5.05 -11.18
CA VAL A 41 -3.18 3.71 -11.10
C VAL A 41 -1.78 3.74 -10.47
N LEU A 42 -0.95 4.71 -10.81
CA LEU A 42 0.38 4.85 -10.19
C LEU A 42 0.26 5.10 -8.69
N THR A 43 -0.56 6.06 -8.28
CA THR A 43 -0.79 6.39 -6.86
C THR A 43 -1.31 5.17 -6.10
N SER A 44 -2.28 4.44 -6.66
CA SER A 44 -2.84 3.27 -5.97
C SER A 44 -1.80 2.17 -5.76
N ARG A 45 -0.92 1.93 -6.74
CA ARG A 45 0.20 0.98 -6.64
C ARG A 45 1.23 1.41 -5.60
N LEU A 46 1.65 2.68 -5.61
CA LEU A 46 2.63 3.20 -4.65
C LEU A 46 2.13 3.13 -3.21
N LEU A 47 0.88 3.53 -2.96
CA LEU A 47 0.28 3.46 -1.63
C LEU A 47 0.15 2.01 -1.15
N THR A 48 -0.23 1.09 -2.03
CA THR A 48 -0.35 -0.34 -1.72
C THR A 48 1.01 -0.94 -1.36
N ALA A 49 2.03 -0.72 -2.20
CA ALA A 49 3.38 -1.22 -1.97
C ALA A 49 3.95 -0.66 -0.66
N THR A 50 3.82 0.66 -0.45
CA THR A 50 4.30 1.34 0.75
C THR A 50 3.65 0.80 2.01
N ARG A 51 2.31 0.67 2.01
CA ARG A 51 1.57 0.17 3.17
C ARG A 51 1.92 -1.28 3.48
N THR A 52 2.05 -2.12 2.45
CA THR A 52 2.39 -3.53 2.61
C THR A 52 3.81 -3.71 3.17
N CYS A 53 4.79 -2.97 2.63
CA CYS A 53 6.15 -2.96 3.17
C CYS A 53 6.17 -2.53 4.65
N TRP A 54 5.42 -1.48 5.01
CA TRP A 54 5.32 -1.02 6.39
C TRP A 54 4.75 -2.08 7.34
N LEU A 55 3.69 -2.79 6.91
CA LEU A 55 3.12 -3.90 7.69
C LEU A 55 4.10 -5.07 7.85
N GLN A 56 4.91 -5.34 6.83
CA GLN A 56 5.95 -6.37 6.83
C GLN A 56 7.25 -5.93 7.50
N ARG A 57 7.33 -4.71 8.04
CA ARG A 57 8.56 -4.12 8.61
C ARG A 57 9.73 -4.04 7.61
N ARG A 58 9.42 -3.83 6.34
CA ARG A 58 10.38 -3.61 5.24
C ARG A 58 10.44 -2.12 4.89
N ASN A 59 11.61 -1.64 4.47
CA ASN A 59 11.75 -0.28 3.97
C ASN A 59 11.04 -0.16 2.60
N PRO A 60 10.02 0.71 2.46
CA PRO A 60 9.27 0.83 1.22
C PRO A 60 10.09 1.45 0.07
N LEU A 61 11.04 2.35 0.37
CA LEU A 61 11.87 2.97 -0.66
C LEU A 61 12.88 1.98 -1.22
N GLU A 62 13.52 1.18 -0.37
CA GLU A 62 14.43 0.11 -0.82
C GLU A 62 13.69 -0.89 -1.70
N PHE A 63 12.50 -1.34 -1.28
CA PHE A 63 11.66 -2.23 -2.09
C PHE A 63 11.34 -1.64 -3.48
N LEU A 64 10.99 -0.35 -3.56
CA LEU A 64 10.69 0.31 -4.83
C LEU A 64 11.94 0.42 -5.72
N VAL A 65 13.10 0.76 -5.14
CA VAL A 65 14.37 0.81 -5.86
C VAL A 65 14.71 -0.56 -6.42
N ASP A 66 14.60 -1.62 -5.62
CA ASP A 66 14.88 -3.00 -6.04
C ASP A 66 13.91 -3.44 -7.15
N ALA A 67 12.62 -3.17 -6.99
CA ALA A 67 11.60 -3.53 -7.97
C ALA A 67 11.80 -2.83 -9.31
N ILE A 68 12.09 -1.53 -9.30
CA ILE A 68 12.35 -0.75 -10.51
C ILE A 68 13.66 -1.20 -11.17
N SER A 69 14.70 -1.45 -10.38
CA SER A 69 16.00 -1.90 -10.89
C SER A 69 15.92 -3.28 -11.53
N ALA A 70 15.24 -4.23 -10.87
CA ALA A 70 15.00 -5.57 -11.40
C ALA A 70 14.20 -5.53 -12.71
N PHE A 71 13.13 -4.73 -12.76
CA PHE A 71 12.34 -4.53 -13.99
C PHE A 71 13.19 -3.98 -15.14
N ARG A 72 14.00 -2.95 -14.89
CA ARG A 72 14.87 -2.34 -15.91
C ARG A 72 15.97 -3.28 -16.40
N SER A 73 16.46 -4.16 -15.53
CA SER A 73 17.48 -5.15 -15.86
C SER A 73 16.91 -6.46 -16.39
N SER A 74 15.59 -6.60 -16.54
CA SER A 74 14.90 -7.84 -16.95
C SER A 74 15.20 -9.05 -16.04
N ILE A 75 15.35 -8.79 -14.74
CA ILE A 75 15.59 -9.80 -13.69
C ILE A 75 14.30 -9.95 -12.86
N PRO A 76 14.06 -11.11 -12.20
CA PRO A 76 12.90 -11.28 -11.34
C PRO A 76 12.75 -10.16 -10.30
N THR A 77 11.55 -9.58 -10.21
CA THR A 77 11.22 -8.53 -9.25
C THR A 77 11.03 -9.11 -7.85
N PRO A 78 11.42 -8.38 -6.77
CA PRO A 78 11.19 -8.82 -5.40
C PRO A 78 9.69 -9.00 -5.11
N SER A 79 9.34 -10.02 -4.32
CA SER A 79 7.96 -10.23 -3.91
C SER A 79 7.48 -9.14 -2.96
N LEU A 80 6.24 -8.70 -3.18
CA LEU A 80 5.53 -7.83 -2.24
C LEU A 80 4.86 -8.62 -1.12
N LEU A 81 4.48 -9.89 -1.34
CA LEU A 81 3.78 -10.77 -0.39
C LEU A 81 4.66 -11.92 0.08
#